data_AF-A0AA96XEF5-F1
#
_entry.id   AF-A0AA96XEF5-F1
#
_cell.length_a   1.000
_cell.length_b   1.000
_cell.length_c   1.000
_cell.angle_alpha   90.00
_cell.angle_beta   90.00
_cell.angle_gamma   90.00
#
_symmetry.space_group_name_H-M   'P 1'
#
loop_
_entity.id
_entity.type
_entity.pdbx_description
1 polymer ?
#
loop_
_entity_poly.entity_id
_entity_poly.type
_entity_poly.pdbx_seq_one_letter_code
_entity_poly.pdbx_strand_id
1 'polypeptide(L)'
;MRMRGLPAEALRAALWYGRVIHTRAAEFYVIGHQEVHHYATEGIDLSAYEGVHVVCSPDGHIVTVYRNRDLSHLRPRTRRFRPHWQQRGLR
;
A
#
# COMPACT_ATOMS: atom_id res chain seq x y z
N MET A 1 10.95 -7.35 21.92
CA MET A 1 10.46 -6.72 20.68
C MET A 1 8.97 -6.44 20.85
N ARG A 2 8.56 -5.19 21.10
CA ARG A 2 7.14 -4.85 21.35
C ARG A 2 6.49 -4.52 20.01
N MET A 3 5.79 -5.49 19.42
CA MET A 3 4.95 -5.25 18.25
C MET A 3 3.76 -4.40 18.72
N ARG A 4 3.90 -3.06 18.67
CA ARG A 4 2.73 -2.19 18.76
C ARG A 4 1.89 -2.50 17.53
N GLY A 5 0.68 -3.02 17.73
CA GLY A 5 -0.25 -3.29 16.64
C GLY A 5 -0.37 -2.05 15.76
N LEU A 6 -0.34 -2.25 14.44
CA LEU A 6 -0.60 -1.15 13.52
C LEU A 6 -2.04 -0.64 13.74
N PRO A 7 -2.25 0.68 13.82
CA PRO A 7 -3.58 1.25 14.02
C PRO A 7 -4.49 0.87 12.85
N ALA A 8 -5.79 0.72 13.10
CA ALA A 8 -6.77 0.34 12.07
C ALA A 8 -6.81 1.37 10.92
N GLU A 9 -6.48 2.61 11.23
CA GLU A 9 -6.32 3.73 10.29
C GLU A 9 -5.19 3.46 9.29
N ALA A 10 -4.09 2.82 9.71
CA ALA A 10 -3.01 2.46 8.80
C ALA A 10 -3.46 1.39 7.78
N LEU A 11 -4.24 0.40 8.23
CA LEU A 11 -4.84 -0.59 7.34
C LEU A 11 -5.80 0.08 6.33
N ARG A 12 -6.73 0.92 6.83
CA ARG A 12 -7.69 1.63 5.96
C ARG A 12 -6.98 2.52 4.96
N ALA A 13 -5.99 3.29 5.41
CA ALA A 13 -5.21 4.17 4.55
C ALA A 13 -4.50 3.38 3.44
N ALA A 14 -3.89 2.24 3.77
CA ALA A 14 -3.23 1.41 2.76
C ALA A 14 -4.22 0.83 1.75
N LEU A 15 -5.39 0.36 2.19
CA LEU A 15 -6.43 -0.15 1.27
C LEU A 15 -7.00 0.95 0.36
N TRP A 16 -7.10 2.20 0.84
CA TRP A 16 -7.68 3.31 0.08
C TRP A 16 -6.70 4.04 -0.82
N TYR A 17 -5.50 4.31 -0.31
CA TYR A 17 -4.52 5.21 -0.93
C TYR A 17 -3.23 4.50 -1.33
N GLY A 18 -3.03 3.27 -0.84
CA GLY A 18 -1.84 2.49 -1.16
C GLY A 18 -1.86 2.00 -2.60
N ARG A 19 -0.68 1.92 -3.22
CA ARG A 19 -0.55 1.23 -4.51
C ARG A 19 -0.80 -0.26 -4.35
N VAL A 20 -1.47 -0.84 -5.34
CA VAL A 20 -1.74 -2.28 -5.38
C VAL A 20 -0.70 -2.99 -6.25
N ILE A 21 -0.12 -4.07 -5.73
CA ILE A 21 0.77 -4.97 -6.46
C ILE A 21 0.14 -6.36 -6.41
N HIS A 22 -0.24 -6.87 -7.58
CA HIS A 22 -0.77 -8.23 -7.70
C HIS A 22 0.37 -9.21 -7.97
N THR A 23 0.37 -10.31 -7.23
CA THR A 23 1.20 -11.49 -7.52
C THR A 23 0.29 -12.70 -7.75
N ARG A 24 0.86 -13.84 -8.12
CA ARG A 24 0.07 -15.08 -8.25
C ARG A 24 -0.54 -15.55 -6.94
N ALA A 25 0.02 -15.16 -5.79
CA ALA A 25 -0.33 -15.70 -4.48
C ALA A 25 -0.99 -14.69 -3.53
N ALA A 26 -0.88 -13.39 -3.82
CA ALA A 26 -1.33 -12.34 -2.92
C ALA A 26 -1.46 -10.98 -3.62
N GLU A 27 -2.25 -10.11 -3.01
CA GLU A 27 -2.33 -8.68 -3.33
C GLU A 27 -1.66 -7.87 -2.22
N PHE A 28 -0.83 -6.92 -2.61
CA PHE A 28 -0.13 -6.04 -1.68
C PHE A 28 -0.64 -4.61 -1.85
N TYR A 29 -1.08 -3.99 -0.77
CA TYR A 29 -1.39 -2.57 -0.72
C TYR A 29 -0.30 -1.85 0.05
N VAL A 30 0.34 -0.86 -0.58
CA VAL A 30 1.53 -0.21 -0.02
C VAL A 30 1.44 1.29 -0.09
N ILE A 31 1.69 1.97 1.04
CA ILE A 31 1.94 3.41 1.06
C ILE A 31 3.45 3.63 1.07
N GLY A 32 4.01 4.10 -0.05
CA GLY A 32 5.40 4.55 -0.11
C GLY A 32 5.53 6.05 -0.27
N HIS A 33 6.77 6.51 -0.39
CA HIS A 33 7.10 7.92 -0.59
C HIS A 33 6.35 8.56 -1.78
N GLN A 34 6.13 7.80 -2.87
CA GLN A 34 5.40 8.28 -4.04
C GLN A 34 3.92 8.55 -3.73
N GLU A 35 3.26 7.64 -3.01
CA GLU A 35 1.88 7.83 -2.57
C GLU A 35 1.75 9.01 -1.61
N VAL A 36 2.69 9.15 -0.66
CA VAL A 36 2.74 10.29 0.27
C VAL A 36 2.85 11.61 -0.50
N HIS A 37 3.79 11.72 -1.44
CA HIS A 37 3.98 12.95 -2.20
C HIS A 37 2.79 13.25 -3.12
N HIS A 38 2.22 12.23 -3.78
CA HIS A 38 1.07 12.42 -4.66
C HIS A 38 -0.14 12.97 -3.90
N TYR A 39 -0.56 12.30 -2.83
CA TYR A 39 -1.74 12.70 -2.07
C TYR A 39 -1.54 13.97 -1.24
N ALA A 40 -0.30 14.32 -0.89
CA ALA A 40 0.00 15.62 -0.30
C ALA A 40 -0.38 16.78 -1.26
N THR A 41 -0.26 16.60 -2.58
CA THR A 41 -0.70 17.62 -3.56
C THR A 41 -2.22 17.79 -3.62
N GLU A 42 -2.97 16.82 -3.09
CA GLU A 42 -4.44 16.83 -2.98
C GLU A 42 -4.92 17.19 -1.57
N GLY A 43 -4.00 17.55 -0.66
CA GLY A 43 -4.33 17.92 0.72
C GLY A 43 -4.53 16.75 1.69
N ILE A 44 -4.13 15.54 1.31
CA ILE A 44 -4.25 14.33 2.14
C ILE A 44 -2.87 13.96 2.69
N ASP A 45 -2.70 14.01 4.01
CA ASP A 45 -1.44 13.65 4.67
C ASP A 45 -1.38 12.14 4.98
N LEU A 46 -0.51 11.43 4.25
CA LEU A 46 -0.21 10.01 4.46
C LEU A 46 1.14 9.75 5.14
N SER A 47 1.87 10.79 5.55
CA SER A 47 3.24 10.68 6.07
C SER A 47 3.33 9.72 7.27
N ALA A 48 2.31 9.73 8.14
CA ALA A 48 2.21 8.82 9.29
C ALA A 48 2.11 7.34 8.91
N TYR A 49 1.71 7.03 7.68
CA TYR A 49 1.49 5.69 7.14
C TYR A 49 2.55 5.27 6.12
N GLU A 50 3.60 6.07 5.91
CA GLU A 50 4.70 5.69 5.02
C GLU A 50 5.35 4.37 5.45
N GLY A 51 5.49 3.48 4.47
CA GLY A 51 6.01 2.12 4.64
C GLY A 51 4.98 1.15 5.20
N VAL A 52 3.69 1.46 5.24
CA VAL A 52 2.65 0.48 5.60
C VAL A 52 2.38 -0.45 4.42
N HIS A 53 2.34 -1.76 4.72
CA HIS A 53 2.06 -2.84 3.79
C HIS A 53 0.90 -3.68 4.32
N VAL A 54 -0.09 -3.93 3.47
CA VAL A 54 -1.19 -4.86 3.74
C VAL A 54 -1.09 -5.97 2.70
N VAL A 55 -1.07 -7.21 3.16
CA VAL A 55 -1.07 -8.40 2.31
C VAL A 55 -2.42 -9.06 2.41
N CYS A 56 -3.08 -9.22 1.28
CA CYS A 56 -4.35 -9.92 1.14
C CYS A 56 -4.16 -11.23 0.38
N SER A 57 -4.91 -12.26 0.75
CA SER A 57 -5.08 -13.46 -0.07
C SER A 57 -5.83 -13.10 -1.36
N PRO A 58 -5.80 -13.97 -2.39
CA PRO A 58 -6.60 -13.77 -3.61
C PRO A 58 -8.11 -13.64 -3.34
N ASP A 59 -8.58 -14.23 -2.24
CA ASP A 59 -9.99 -14.17 -1.81
C ASP A 59 -10.31 -12.89 -1.00
N GLY A 60 -9.36 -11.98 -0.86
CA GLY A 60 -9.54 -10.69 -0.19
C GLY A 60 -9.37 -10.71 1.33
N HIS A 61 -8.94 -11.83 1.92
CA HIS A 61 -8.67 -11.89 3.36
C HIS A 61 -7.34 -11.24 3.70
N ILE A 62 -7.31 -10.39 4.74
CA ILE A 62 -6.07 -9.81 5.24
C ILE A 62 -5.24 -10.92 5.89
N VAL A 63 -4.09 -11.23 5.31
CA VAL A 63 -3.13 -12.20 5.82
C VAL A 63 -2.23 -11.54 6.87
N THR A 64 -1.70 -10.36 6.54
CA THR A 64 -0.83 -9.62 7.47
C THR A 64 -0.80 -8.13 7.13
N VAL A 65 -0.52 -7.32 8.16
CA VAL A 65 -0.26 -5.89 8.04
C VAL A 65 1.04 -5.60 8.77
N TYR A 66 1.98 -4.94 8.09
CA TYR A 66 3.27 -4.62 8.67
C TYR A 66 3.76 -3.25 8.18
N ARG A 67 4.80 -2.74 8.84
CA ARG A 67 5.49 -1.51 8.42
C ARG A 67 6.92 -1.84 8.02
N ASN A 68 7.26 -1.55 6.77
CA ASN A 68 8.61 -1.58 6.25
C ASN A 68 8.84 -0.38 5.34
N ARG A 69 9.84 0.45 5.66
CA ARG A 69 10.23 1.60 4.82
C ARG A 69 11.15 1.20 3.67
N ASP A 70 11.72 0.00 3.71
CA ASP A 70 12.49 -0.54 2.61
C ASP A 70 11.58 -1.24 1.58
N LEU A 71 11.37 -0.55 0.46
CA LEU A 71 10.55 -1.01 -0.66
C LEU A 71 11.39 -1.71 -1.75
N SER A 72 12.71 -1.87 -1.56
CA SER A 72 13.61 -2.43 -2.56
C SER A 72 13.19 -3.84 -3.02
N HIS A 73 12.66 -4.65 -2.10
CA HIS A 73 12.17 -5.99 -2.36
C HIS A 73 10.89 -6.07 -3.20
N LEU A 74 10.15 -4.95 -3.35
CA LEU A 74 8.92 -4.87 -4.12
C LEU A 74 9.12 -4.33 -5.54
N ARG A 75 10.37 -4.11 -5.97
CA ARG A 75 10.66 -3.69 -7.35
C ARG A 75 10.18 -4.77 -8.33
N PRO A 76 9.18 -4.48 -9.18
CA PRO A 76 8.73 -5.43 -10.18
C PRO A 76 9.86 -5.64 -11.20
N ARG A 77 10.14 -6.91 -11.56
CA ARG A 77 11.06 -7.25 -12.66
C ARG A 77 10.55 -6.80 -14.04
N THR A 78 9.32 -6.31 -14.16
CA THR A 78 8.68 -5.98 -15.43
C THR A 78 8.14 -4.54 -15.45
N ARG A 79 8.49 -3.81 -16.53
CA ARG A 79 8.19 -2.39 -16.86
C ARG A 79 6.70 -2.01 -16.98
N ARG A 80 5.76 -2.87 -16.60
CA ARG A 80 4.31 -2.57 -16.63
C ARG A 80 3.82 -2.17 -15.24
N PHE A 81 4.45 -1.17 -14.66
CA PHE A 81 3.88 -0.48 -13.51
C PHE A 81 2.86 0.51 -14.05
N ARG A 82 1.57 0.22 -13.87
CA ARG A 82 0.52 1.22 -14.01
C ARG A 82 0.07 1.59 -12.61
N PRO A 83 0.34 2.83 -12.16
CA PRO A 83 -0.21 3.30 -10.91
C PRO A 83 -1.73 3.21 -10.96
N HIS A 84 -2.34 2.68 -9.91
CA HIS A 84 -3.79 2.45 -9.84
C HIS A 84 -4.62 3.74 -9.81
N TRP A 85 -4.04 4.91 -9.54
CA TRP A 85 -4.69 6.23 -9.76
C TRP A 85 -5.01 6.49 -11.25
N GLN A 86 -4.47 5.68 -12.16
CA GLN A 86 -4.83 5.69 -13.57
C GLN A 86 -6.03 4.78 -13.91
N GLN A 87 -6.63 4.04 -12.95
CA GLN A 87 -7.66 3.03 -13.23
C GLN A 87 -9.03 3.22 -12.56
N ARG A 88 -9.29 4.20 -11.70
CA ARG A 88 -10.66 4.49 -11.21
C ARG A 88 -10.84 5.99 -10.92
N GLY A 89 -11.81 6.71 -11.50
CA GLY A 89 -12.89 6.29 -12.39
C GLY A 89 -13.93 5.40 -11.71
N LEU A 90 -14.66 5.95 -10.73
CA LEU A 90 -15.98 5.48 -10.25
C LEU A 90 -16.08 4.00 -9.81
N ARG A 91 -16.02 3.77 -8.49
CA ARG A 91 -16.96 2.86 -7.80
C ARG A 91 -17.23 3.38 -6.40
#